data_AF-A0A970T1E7-F1
#
_entry.id   AF-A0A970T1E7-F1
#
_cell.length_a   1.000
_cell.length_b   1.000
_cell.length_c   1.000
_cell.angle_alpha   90.00
_cell.angle_beta   90.00
_cell.angle_gamma   90.00
#
_symmetry.space_group_name_H-M   'P 1'
#
loop_
_entity.id
_entity.type
_entity.pdbx_description
1 polymer ?
#
loop_
_entity_poly.entity_id
_entity_poly.type
_entity_poly.pdbx_seq_one_letter_code
_entity_poly.pdbx_strand_id
1 'polypeptide(L)'
;MLALLLALSLALPAGPVTIEEARLIAEEHAGGSLAPLPEVELDGGRRIGIYTDGTRQYRVDLATGAFLGWSEIPPVSGDPRPCNEDEAIALVSEEARRHVPVAADDLAWTVVGRAGDAIVIRGEGPKRGTPPRSGLSHSVLARVSSTEGRVMSFTIDEPAPSPPMPVEVSREEAIAAAQNAVGDEAAAVVGEPSLSQVRDAARWSIELRDKVGDRYLVRVNASTGEVMSVSKASLPQEPTGSASPPSPPVAAAEPATTSPPWALYGGIVLLCAIAFGLFLLRRRLN
;
A
#
# COMPACT_ATOMS: atom_id res chain seq x y z
N MET A 1 -24.15 30.43 17.03
CA MET A 1 -24.66 30.32 15.65
C MET A 1 -23.51 29.94 14.72
N LEU A 2 -23.06 28.68 14.76
CA LEU A 2 -22.03 28.16 13.84
C LEU A 2 -22.27 26.66 13.64
N ALA A 3 -23.54 26.32 13.44
CA ALA A 3 -24.01 25.02 13.01
C ALA A 3 -24.76 25.26 11.70
N LEU A 4 -24.02 25.41 10.58
CA LEU A 4 -24.58 25.34 9.22
C LEU A 4 -23.50 25.35 8.12
N LEU A 5 -22.60 24.37 8.08
CA LEU A 5 -21.81 24.07 6.87
C LEU A 5 -21.66 22.55 6.69
N LEU A 6 -22.74 21.81 6.92
CA LEU A 6 -22.88 20.39 6.60
C LEU A 6 -24.24 20.18 5.93
N ALA A 7 -24.32 20.49 4.65
CA ALA A 7 -25.31 19.95 3.71
C ALA A 7 -25.03 20.49 2.29
N LEU A 8 -25.04 19.59 1.31
CA LEU A 8 -24.88 19.79 -0.14
C LEU A 8 -23.45 19.89 -0.70
N SER A 9 -22.77 18.75 -0.72
CA SER A 9 -21.90 18.38 -1.86
C SER A 9 -22.53 17.18 -2.58
N LEU A 10 -23.71 17.40 -3.17
CA LEU A 10 -24.34 16.43 -4.06
C LEU A 10 -23.60 16.43 -5.40
N ALA A 11 -22.78 15.40 -5.59
CA ALA A 11 -22.54 14.71 -6.87
C ALA A 11 -22.35 15.57 -8.13
N LEU A 12 -21.43 16.53 -8.10
CA LEU A 12 -20.59 16.77 -9.29
C LEU A 12 -19.31 15.95 -9.10
N PRO A 13 -18.75 15.32 -10.15
CA PRO A 13 -17.37 14.88 -10.08
C PRO A 13 -16.56 16.14 -9.76
N ALA A 14 -16.06 16.25 -8.54
CA ALA A 14 -15.16 17.33 -8.18
C ALA A 14 -14.06 17.28 -9.23
N GLY A 15 -13.89 18.37 -9.98
CA GLY A 15 -12.77 18.49 -10.89
C GLY A 15 -11.46 18.33 -10.12
N PRO A 16 -10.32 18.25 -10.82
CA PRO A 16 -9.03 18.15 -10.15
C PRO A 16 -8.89 19.23 -9.07
N VAL A 17 -8.57 18.80 -7.85
CA VAL A 17 -8.40 19.70 -6.72
C VAL A 17 -7.03 20.37 -6.79
N THR A 18 -6.98 21.61 -6.31
CA THR A 18 -5.72 22.32 -6.13
C THR A 18 -4.91 21.69 -4.99
N ILE A 19 -3.61 21.98 -4.96
CA ILE A 19 -2.72 21.55 -3.86
C ILE A 19 -3.23 22.07 -2.51
N GLU A 20 -3.73 23.31 -2.47
CA GLU A 20 -4.25 23.87 -1.22
C GLU A 20 -5.55 23.19 -0.76
N GLU A 21 -6.46 22.87 -1.67
CA GLU A 21 -7.68 22.12 -1.32
C GLU A 21 -7.35 20.71 -0.82
N ALA A 22 -6.44 20.02 -1.51
CA ALA A 22 -5.97 18.70 -1.06
C ALA A 22 -5.25 18.76 0.29
N ARG A 23 -4.52 19.85 0.59
CA ARG A 23 -3.94 20.08 1.91
C ARG A 23 -5.01 20.23 2.98
N LEU A 24 -6.06 21.02 2.73
CA LEU A 24 -7.16 21.20 3.68
C LEU A 24 -7.88 19.89 4.00
N ILE A 25 -8.08 19.04 2.98
CA ILE A 25 -8.62 17.68 3.17
C ILE A 25 -7.69 16.84 4.05
N ALA A 26 -6.38 16.87 3.78
CA ALA A 26 -5.41 16.16 4.61
C ALA A 26 -5.35 16.71 6.05
N GLU A 27 -5.46 18.02 6.25
CA GLU A 27 -5.50 18.67 7.58
C GLU A 27 -6.75 18.29 8.37
N GLU A 28 -7.90 18.18 7.71
CA GLU A 28 -9.14 17.69 8.32
C GLU A 28 -8.95 16.29 8.90
N HIS A 29 -8.33 15.38 8.14
CA HIS A 29 -8.04 14.02 8.61
C HIS A 29 -6.87 13.94 9.59
N ALA A 30 -5.89 14.84 9.51
CA ALA A 30 -4.80 14.90 10.48
C ALA A 30 -5.25 15.47 11.84
N GLY A 31 -6.34 16.28 11.85
CA GLY A 31 -6.78 17.02 13.04
C GLY A 31 -5.84 18.19 13.40
N GLY A 32 -5.04 18.65 12.44
CA GLY A 32 -3.99 19.65 12.67
C GLY A 32 -3.40 20.19 11.37
N SER A 33 -2.54 21.21 11.49
CA SER A 33 -1.92 21.84 10.31
C SER A 33 -0.77 20.99 9.77
N LEU A 34 -0.69 20.93 8.45
CA LEU A 34 0.33 20.17 7.71
C LEU A 34 1.28 21.12 6.97
N ALA A 35 2.43 20.58 6.55
CA ALA A 35 3.36 21.32 5.72
C ALA A 35 2.66 21.83 4.43
N PRO A 36 2.94 23.08 4.00
CA PRO A 36 2.18 23.73 2.93
C PRO A 36 2.42 23.13 1.55
N LEU A 37 3.62 22.58 1.32
CA LEU A 37 3.99 22.01 0.03
C LEU A 37 4.00 20.49 0.12
N PRO A 38 3.18 19.79 -0.68
CA PRO A 38 3.23 18.34 -0.75
C PRO A 38 4.38 17.85 -1.62
N GLU A 39 4.77 16.61 -1.38
CA GLU A 39 5.39 15.80 -2.42
C GLU A 39 4.28 15.27 -3.34
N VAL A 40 4.53 15.22 -4.66
CA VAL A 40 3.55 14.71 -5.62
C VAL A 40 4.08 13.41 -6.23
N GLU A 41 3.35 12.33 -6.00
CA GLU A 41 3.64 11.00 -6.51
C GLU A 41 2.72 10.67 -7.72
N LEU A 42 3.25 9.87 -8.65
CA LEU A 42 2.46 9.25 -9.72
C LEU A 42 2.26 7.78 -9.43
N ASP A 43 1.05 7.40 -9.00
CA ASP A 43 0.70 6.00 -8.71
C ASP A 43 -0.29 5.47 -9.75
N GLY A 44 0.22 4.64 -10.67
CA GLY A 44 -0.56 4.10 -11.77
C GLY A 44 -1.27 5.20 -12.58
N GLY A 45 -0.65 6.38 -12.75
CA GLY A 45 -1.25 7.51 -13.47
C GLY A 45 -2.17 8.42 -12.64
N ARG A 46 -2.40 8.12 -11.36
CA ARG A 46 -3.01 9.06 -10.40
C ARG A 46 -1.95 10.02 -9.90
N ARG A 47 -2.31 11.30 -9.78
CA ARG A 47 -1.45 12.30 -9.11
C ARG A 47 -1.86 12.35 -7.65
N ILE A 48 -0.99 11.88 -6.77
CA ILE A 48 -1.24 11.82 -5.33
C ILE A 48 -0.43 12.93 -4.66
N GLY A 49 -1.11 13.77 -3.88
CA GLY A 49 -0.47 14.73 -2.98
C GLY A 49 -0.15 14.04 -1.66
N ILE A 50 1.09 14.15 -1.22
CA ILE A 50 1.59 13.60 0.05
C ILE A 50 1.89 14.78 0.97
N TYR A 51 1.17 14.85 2.09
CA TYR A 51 1.32 15.88 3.11
C TYR A 51 1.85 15.24 4.39
N THR A 52 2.60 15.99 5.19
CA THR A 52 3.22 15.44 6.40
C THR A 52 3.11 16.38 7.59
N ASP A 53 2.95 15.80 8.78
CA ASP A 53 3.06 16.47 10.09
C ASP A 53 4.42 16.21 10.77
N GLY A 54 5.36 15.56 10.06
CA GLY A 54 6.66 15.12 10.57
C GLY A 54 6.67 13.70 11.17
N THR A 55 5.50 13.13 11.49
CA THR A 55 5.36 11.77 12.06
C THR A 55 4.60 10.85 11.12
N ARG A 56 3.65 11.39 10.37
CA ARG A 56 2.79 10.68 9.42
C ARG A 56 2.85 11.37 8.05
N GLN A 57 2.59 10.58 7.03
CA GLN A 57 2.31 11.02 5.67
C GLN A 57 0.85 10.75 5.37
N TYR A 58 0.15 11.74 4.84
CA TYR A 58 -1.26 11.73 4.48
C TYR A 58 -1.37 11.84 2.96
N ARG A 59 -2.20 11.00 2.35
CA ARG A 59 -2.28 10.85 0.88
C ARG A 59 -3.66 11.31 0.41
N VAL A 60 -3.67 12.17 -0.61
CA VAL A 60 -4.91 12.67 -1.24
C VAL A 60 -4.79 12.56 -2.75
N ASP A 61 -5.81 12.01 -3.40
CA ASP A 61 -5.91 11.99 -4.87
C ASP A 61 -6.21 13.41 -5.38
N LEU A 62 -5.29 13.99 -6.16
CA LEU A 62 -5.45 15.35 -6.69
C LEU A 62 -6.47 15.42 -7.83
N ALA A 63 -6.87 14.30 -8.42
CA ALA A 63 -7.88 14.28 -9.47
C ALA A 63 -9.31 14.35 -8.91
N THR A 64 -9.54 13.75 -7.73
CA THR A 64 -10.88 13.60 -7.14
C THR A 64 -11.06 14.33 -5.81
N GLY A 65 -9.96 14.71 -5.14
CA GLY A 65 -9.99 15.21 -3.77
C GLY A 65 -10.20 14.10 -2.73
N ALA A 66 -10.06 12.83 -3.10
CA ALA A 66 -10.27 11.73 -2.19
C ALA A 66 -9.12 11.56 -1.20
N PHE A 67 -9.43 11.41 0.09
CA PHE A 67 -8.47 10.96 1.08
C PHE A 67 -8.18 9.46 0.89
N LEU A 68 -6.91 9.12 0.66
CA LEU A 68 -6.45 7.76 0.39
C LEU A 68 -5.85 7.08 1.61
N GLY A 69 -5.72 7.80 2.74
CA GLY A 69 -5.19 7.26 3.98
C GLY A 69 -3.87 7.90 4.42
N TRP A 70 -3.21 7.26 5.37
CA TRP A 70 -1.98 7.74 5.98
C TRP A 70 -1.01 6.61 6.35
N SER A 71 0.27 6.93 6.53
CA SER A 71 1.30 6.01 7.03
C SER A 71 2.26 6.71 7.97
N GLU A 72 2.73 6.02 9.01
CA GLU A 72 3.82 6.52 9.85
C GLU A 72 5.13 6.65 9.06
N ILE A 73 5.91 7.67 9.39
CA ILE A 73 7.28 7.88 8.92
C ILE A 73 8.21 7.22 9.95
N PRO A 74 8.90 6.12 9.61
CA PRO A 74 9.81 5.49 10.55
C PRO A 74 11.03 6.37 10.87
N PRO A 75 11.65 6.20 12.06
CA PRO A 75 11.22 5.32 13.14
C PRO A 75 10.21 6.01 14.07
N VAL A 76 9.11 5.30 14.35
CA VAL A 76 8.20 5.64 15.47
C VAL A 76 8.35 4.51 16.48
N SER A 77 8.89 4.81 17.66
CA SER A 77 8.91 3.86 18.79
C SER A 77 7.87 4.28 19.81
N GLY A 78 6.99 3.37 20.17
CA GLY A 78 6.10 3.47 21.31
C GLY A 78 6.44 2.44 22.38
N ASP A 79 5.66 2.46 23.45
CA ASP A 79 5.80 1.50 24.53
C ASP A 79 5.31 0.10 24.09
N PRO A 80 6.06 -0.97 24.41
CA PRO A 80 5.63 -2.32 24.09
C PRO A 80 4.27 -2.65 24.71
N ARG A 81 3.33 -3.01 23.84
CA ARG A 81 1.99 -3.48 24.16
C ARG A 81 1.60 -4.52 23.10
N PRO A 82 1.83 -5.81 23.38
CA PRO A 82 1.46 -6.87 22.46
C PRO A 82 -0.02 -6.77 22.09
N CYS A 83 -0.31 -6.99 20.82
CA CYS A 83 -1.66 -6.87 20.27
C CYS A 83 -2.03 -8.16 19.54
N ASN A 84 -3.18 -8.71 19.90
CA ASN A 84 -3.73 -9.87 19.22
C ASN A 84 -4.55 -9.46 17.98
N GLU A 85 -5.04 -10.45 17.22
CA GLU A 85 -5.74 -10.21 15.96
C GLU A 85 -7.10 -9.52 16.14
N ASP A 86 -7.86 -9.87 17.18
CA ASP A 86 -9.16 -9.25 17.47
C ASP A 86 -8.99 -7.79 17.93
N GLU A 87 -7.99 -7.53 18.77
CA GLU A 87 -7.61 -6.18 19.20
C GLU A 87 -7.16 -5.33 18.01
N ALA A 88 -6.35 -5.91 17.11
CA ALA A 88 -5.90 -5.23 15.91
C ALA A 88 -7.08 -4.88 14.99
N ILE A 89 -8.05 -5.78 14.81
CA ILE A 89 -9.28 -5.50 14.06
C ILE A 89 -10.06 -4.36 14.72
N ALA A 90 -10.22 -4.37 16.04
CA ALA A 90 -10.91 -3.31 16.75
C ALA A 90 -10.25 -1.93 16.55
N LEU A 91 -8.92 -1.87 16.62
CA LEU A 91 -8.15 -0.64 16.37
C LEU A 91 -8.35 -0.11 14.95
N VAL A 92 -8.28 -1.00 13.95
CA VAL A 92 -8.45 -0.60 12.54
C VAL A 92 -9.90 -0.20 12.24
N SER A 93 -10.88 -0.89 12.85
CA SER A 93 -12.30 -0.53 12.72
C SER A 93 -12.59 0.85 13.31
N GLU A 94 -12.02 1.16 14.48
CA GLU A 94 -12.14 2.49 15.08
C GLU A 94 -11.48 3.56 14.19
N GLU A 95 -10.30 3.28 13.66
CA GLU A 95 -9.63 4.19 12.72
C GLU A 95 -10.47 4.42 11.44
N ALA A 96 -11.05 3.35 10.90
CA ALA A 96 -11.91 3.45 9.72
C ALA A 96 -13.15 4.31 9.95
N ARG A 97 -13.75 4.27 11.15
CA ARG A 97 -14.89 5.14 11.51
C ARG A 97 -14.56 6.63 11.47
N ARG A 98 -13.27 7.00 11.57
CA ARG A 98 -12.81 8.40 11.52
C ARG A 98 -12.58 8.89 10.09
N HIS A 99 -12.21 8.00 9.17
CA HIS A 99 -11.67 8.38 7.87
C HIS A 99 -12.51 7.93 6.67
N VAL A 100 -13.29 6.86 6.81
CA VAL A 100 -14.00 6.28 5.67
C VAL A 100 -15.37 6.98 5.54
N PRO A 101 -15.71 7.52 4.35
CA PRO A 101 -17.00 8.17 4.12
C PRO A 101 -18.18 7.18 4.07
N VAL A 102 -17.89 5.89 3.89
CA VAL A 102 -18.84 4.77 4.03
C VAL A 102 -18.84 4.30 5.47
N ALA A 103 -20.00 3.89 6.00
CA ALA A 103 -20.11 3.32 7.33
C ALA A 103 -19.08 2.18 7.48
N ALA A 104 -18.04 2.40 8.29
CA ALA A 104 -17.02 1.39 8.58
C ALA A 104 -17.61 0.10 9.17
N ASP A 105 -18.86 0.18 9.65
CA ASP A 105 -19.67 -0.93 10.12
C ASP A 105 -20.15 -1.87 9.00
N ASP A 106 -20.16 -1.41 7.74
CA ASP A 106 -20.50 -2.23 6.56
C ASP A 106 -19.30 -3.01 6.02
N LEU A 107 -18.10 -2.79 6.57
CA LEU A 107 -16.88 -3.47 6.16
C LEU A 107 -16.76 -4.82 6.86
N ALA A 108 -16.54 -5.88 6.08
CA ALA A 108 -16.14 -7.18 6.61
C ALA A 108 -14.63 -7.18 6.87
N TRP A 109 -14.23 -7.31 8.14
CA TRP A 109 -12.85 -7.27 8.59
C TRP A 109 -12.21 -8.66 8.61
N THR A 110 -11.02 -8.78 8.05
CA THR A 110 -10.25 -10.03 7.99
C THR A 110 -8.76 -9.78 8.20
N VAL A 111 -8.09 -10.70 8.89
CA VAL A 111 -6.62 -10.73 8.93
C VAL A 111 -6.13 -11.43 7.66
N VAL A 112 -5.37 -10.71 6.84
CA VAL A 112 -4.85 -11.26 5.56
C VAL A 112 -3.44 -11.82 5.70
N GLY A 113 -2.74 -11.53 6.81
CA GLY A 113 -1.46 -12.13 7.12
C GLY A 113 -0.63 -11.33 8.12
N ARG A 114 0.65 -11.68 8.22
CA ARG A 114 1.66 -11.00 9.03
C ARG A 114 2.84 -10.60 8.17
N ALA A 115 3.38 -9.40 8.40
CA ALA A 115 4.52 -8.86 7.68
C ALA A 115 5.51 -8.25 8.68
N GLY A 116 6.52 -9.04 9.06
CA GLY A 116 7.43 -8.68 10.15
C GLY A 116 6.68 -8.67 11.49
N ASP A 117 6.78 -7.57 12.21
CA ASP A 117 6.05 -7.29 13.45
C ASP A 117 4.65 -6.72 13.21
N ALA A 118 4.16 -6.64 11.96
CA ALA A 118 2.84 -6.11 11.66
C ALA A 118 1.78 -7.21 11.40
N ILE A 119 0.61 -7.07 12.02
CA ILE A 119 -0.64 -7.75 11.62
C ILE A 119 -1.26 -6.94 10.48
N VAL A 120 -1.54 -7.59 9.35
CA VAL A 120 -2.13 -6.94 8.17
C VAL A 120 -3.63 -7.26 8.14
N ILE A 121 -4.43 -6.20 8.18
CA ILE A 121 -5.90 -6.28 8.25
C ILE A 121 -6.49 -5.66 7.00
N ARG A 122 -7.52 -6.31 6.47
CA ARG A 122 -8.32 -5.81 5.36
C ARG A 122 -9.78 -5.69 5.77
N GLY A 123 -10.37 -4.53 5.49
CA GLY A 123 -11.81 -4.31 5.51
C GLY A 123 -12.34 -4.26 4.08
N GLU A 124 -13.25 -5.14 3.70
CA GLU A 124 -13.88 -5.11 2.38
C GLU A 124 -15.37 -4.79 2.49
N GLY A 125 -15.84 -3.82 1.71
CA GLY A 125 -17.27 -3.57 1.55
C GLY A 125 -17.98 -4.72 0.83
N PRO A 126 -19.32 -4.76 0.86
CA PRO A 126 -20.09 -5.82 0.22
C PRO A 126 -19.77 -5.90 -1.29
N LYS A 127 -19.62 -7.12 -1.81
CA LYS A 127 -19.41 -7.33 -3.25
C LYS A 127 -20.58 -6.75 -4.05
N ARG A 128 -20.29 -6.03 -5.13
CA ARG A 128 -21.29 -5.37 -5.99
C ARG A 128 -21.22 -5.89 -7.43
N GLY A 129 -22.24 -5.56 -8.22
CA GLY A 129 -22.35 -5.94 -9.63
C GLY A 129 -22.90 -7.35 -9.85
N THR A 130 -23.16 -7.68 -11.12
CA THR A 130 -23.64 -9.00 -11.55
C THR A 130 -22.68 -9.54 -12.61
N PRO A 131 -21.93 -10.63 -12.34
CA PRO A 131 -21.80 -11.32 -11.04
C PRO A 131 -21.10 -10.46 -9.95
N PRO A 132 -21.31 -10.78 -8.65
CA PRO A 132 -20.74 -10.03 -7.52
C PRO A 132 -19.21 -10.06 -7.53
N ARG A 133 -18.59 -8.88 -7.39
CA ARG A 133 -17.13 -8.72 -7.44
C ARG A 133 -16.59 -7.69 -6.45
N SER A 134 -15.32 -7.85 -6.09
CA SER A 134 -14.57 -6.86 -5.29
C SER A 134 -14.04 -5.72 -6.17
N GLY A 135 -13.58 -4.62 -5.55
CA GLY A 135 -13.06 -3.43 -6.24
C GLY A 135 -14.13 -2.46 -6.79
N LEU A 136 -15.41 -2.82 -6.63
CA LEU A 136 -16.57 -1.95 -6.87
C LEU A 136 -17.13 -1.33 -5.57
N SER A 137 -16.47 -1.56 -4.45
CA SER A 137 -16.76 -0.94 -3.15
C SER A 137 -15.45 -0.52 -2.52
N HIS A 138 -15.53 0.39 -1.55
CA HIS A 138 -14.37 0.79 -0.77
C HIS A 138 -13.77 -0.43 -0.07
N SER A 139 -12.45 -0.49 -0.08
CA SER A 139 -11.71 -1.40 0.79
C SER A 139 -10.66 -0.63 1.57
N VAL A 140 -10.36 -1.14 2.76
CA VAL A 140 -9.34 -0.61 3.64
C VAL A 140 -8.25 -1.65 3.79
N LEU A 141 -7.00 -1.23 3.73
CA LEU A 141 -5.85 -2.04 4.10
C LEU A 141 -5.10 -1.31 5.21
N ALA A 142 -4.90 -1.98 6.34
CA ALA A 142 -4.18 -1.41 7.46
C ALA A 142 -3.10 -2.37 7.98
N ARG A 143 -2.08 -1.79 8.59
CA ARG A 143 -1.02 -2.52 9.28
C ARG A 143 -1.02 -2.09 10.74
N VAL A 144 -1.05 -3.05 11.64
CA VAL A 144 -1.02 -2.82 13.09
C VAL A 144 0.23 -3.47 13.65
N SER A 145 0.99 -2.74 14.48
CA SER A 145 2.13 -3.33 15.19
C SER A 145 1.62 -4.40 16.16
N SER A 146 2.12 -5.63 16.01
CA SER A 146 1.84 -6.75 16.92
C SER A 146 2.55 -6.61 18.27
N THR A 147 3.59 -5.77 18.34
CA THR A 147 4.41 -5.57 19.55
C THR A 147 3.99 -4.33 20.34
N GLU A 148 3.42 -3.33 19.68
CA GLU A 148 3.05 -2.05 20.29
C GLU A 148 1.55 -1.73 20.20
N GLY A 149 0.77 -2.50 19.44
CA GLY A 149 -0.69 -2.38 19.40
C GLY A 149 -1.18 -1.03 18.88
N ARG A 150 -0.47 -0.48 17.89
CA ARG A 150 -0.83 0.77 17.21
C ARG A 150 -1.00 0.56 15.71
N VAL A 151 -1.87 1.33 15.08
CA VAL A 151 -1.98 1.38 13.61
C VAL A 151 -0.74 2.08 13.08
N MET A 152 -0.01 1.43 12.18
CA MET A 152 1.21 1.96 11.54
C MET A 152 0.91 2.57 10.17
N SER A 153 -0.09 2.03 9.48
CA SER A 153 -0.55 2.56 8.21
C SER A 153 -2.02 2.20 8.00
N PHE A 154 -2.73 3.08 7.32
CA PHE A 154 -4.13 2.95 6.99
C PHE A 154 -4.33 3.46 5.56
N THR A 155 -4.75 2.61 4.65
CA THR A 155 -4.97 2.94 3.24
C THR A 155 -6.40 2.67 2.85
N ILE A 156 -7.01 3.60 2.12
CA ILE A 156 -8.33 3.47 1.53
C ILE A 156 -8.15 3.26 0.03
N ASP A 157 -8.59 2.10 -0.44
CA ASP A 157 -8.74 1.81 -1.86
C ASP A 157 -10.17 2.21 -2.28
N GLU A 158 -10.25 3.28 -3.06
CA GLU A 158 -11.51 3.70 -3.65
C GLU A 158 -12.00 2.71 -4.71
N PRO A 159 -13.34 2.56 -4.85
CA PRO A 159 -13.89 1.76 -5.94
C PRO A 159 -13.44 2.32 -7.29
N ALA A 160 -13.33 1.44 -8.28
CA ALA A 160 -13.09 1.88 -9.65
C ALA A 160 -14.17 2.92 -10.05
N PRO A 161 -13.79 4.09 -10.61
CA PRO A 161 -14.77 5.07 -11.09
C PRO A 161 -15.53 4.56 -12.32
N SER A 162 -15.02 3.53 -12.99
CA SER A 162 -15.60 2.90 -14.17
C SER A 162 -16.80 2.01 -13.79
N PRO A 163 -17.88 1.98 -14.61
CA PRO A 163 -19.00 1.09 -14.39
C PRO A 163 -18.57 -0.39 -14.36
N PRO A 164 -19.40 -1.30 -13.82
CA PRO A 164 -19.10 -2.72 -13.84
C PRO A 164 -18.83 -3.20 -15.27
N MET A 165 -17.63 -3.73 -15.52
CA MET A 165 -17.23 -4.24 -16.83
C MET A 165 -17.98 -5.54 -17.17
N PRO A 166 -18.23 -5.84 -18.46
CA PRO A 166 -18.85 -7.10 -18.85
C PRO A 166 -18.00 -8.29 -18.43
N VAL A 167 -18.67 -9.34 -17.94
CA VAL A 167 -18.05 -10.62 -17.61
C VAL A 167 -18.62 -11.62 -18.61
N GLU A 168 -17.79 -11.98 -19.58
CA GLU A 168 -18.15 -12.90 -20.67
C GLU A 168 -17.60 -14.30 -20.39
N VAL A 169 -16.52 -14.38 -19.63
CA VAL A 169 -15.87 -15.64 -19.25
C VAL A 169 -16.44 -16.12 -17.93
N SER A 170 -17.02 -17.31 -17.96
CA SER A 170 -17.54 -18.00 -16.78
C SER A 170 -16.42 -18.36 -15.80
N ARG A 171 -16.80 -18.69 -14.55
CA ARG A 171 -15.86 -19.16 -13.53
C ARG A 171 -15.13 -20.41 -14.02
N GLU A 172 -15.85 -21.33 -14.63
CA GLU A 172 -15.36 -22.63 -15.08
C GLU A 172 -14.37 -22.47 -16.25
N GLU A 173 -14.67 -21.60 -17.21
CA GLU A 173 -13.76 -21.27 -18.31
C GLU A 173 -12.48 -20.60 -17.79
N ALA A 174 -12.60 -19.71 -16.80
CA ALA A 174 -11.44 -19.08 -16.19
C ALA A 174 -10.56 -20.08 -15.43
N ILE A 175 -11.16 -21.05 -14.72
CA ILE A 175 -10.43 -22.15 -14.06
C ILE A 175 -9.66 -22.97 -15.09
N ALA A 176 -10.31 -23.37 -16.19
CA ALA A 176 -9.66 -24.13 -17.25
C ALA A 176 -8.49 -23.36 -17.87
N ALA A 177 -8.68 -22.06 -18.15
CA ALA A 177 -7.61 -21.19 -18.64
C ALA A 177 -6.44 -21.11 -17.65
N ALA A 178 -6.73 -21.02 -16.35
CA ALA A 178 -5.70 -20.96 -15.31
C ALA A 178 -4.91 -22.27 -15.17
N GLN A 179 -5.57 -23.42 -15.22
CA GLN A 179 -4.93 -24.74 -15.16
C GLN A 179 -4.02 -24.97 -16.37
N ASN A 180 -4.50 -24.59 -17.57
CA ASN A 180 -3.71 -24.62 -18.79
C ASN A 180 -2.46 -23.73 -18.69
N ALA A 181 -2.58 -22.55 -18.07
CA ALA A 181 -1.46 -21.62 -17.90
C ALA A 181 -0.35 -22.14 -16.98
N VAL A 182 -0.72 -22.92 -15.95
CA VAL A 182 0.25 -23.56 -15.04
C VAL A 182 0.86 -24.82 -15.68
N GLY A 183 0.27 -25.33 -16.76
CA GLY A 183 0.72 -26.55 -17.43
C GLY A 183 0.31 -27.84 -16.71
N ASP A 184 -0.67 -27.76 -15.80
CA ASP A 184 -1.24 -28.90 -15.09
C ASP A 184 -2.77 -28.79 -15.05
N GLU A 185 -3.44 -29.46 -16.00
CA GLU A 185 -4.90 -29.54 -16.08
C GLU A 185 -5.53 -30.15 -14.81
N ALA A 186 -4.76 -30.93 -14.06
CA ALA A 186 -5.22 -31.54 -12.80
C ALA A 186 -4.84 -30.72 -11.56
N ALA A 187 -4.31 -29.50 -11.72
CA ALA A 187 -4.04 -28.61 -10.60
C ALA A 187 -5.34 -28.32 -9.84
N ALA A 188 -5.31 -28.55 -8.53
CA ALA A 188 -6.48 -28.39 -7.68
C ALA A 188 -6.72 -26.90 -7.39
N VAL A 189 -7.96 -26.44 -7.56
CA VAL A 189 -8.35 -25.09 -7.15
C VAL A 189 -8.32 -25.01 -5.62
N VAL A 190 -7.58 -24.02 -5.10
CA VAL A 190 -7.47 -23.75 -3.67
C VAL A 190 -8.43 -22.62 -3.33
N GLY A 191 -9.47 -22.93 -2.55
CA GLY A 191 -10.48 -21.95 -2.17
C GLY A 191 -11.42 -21.56 -3.33
N GLU A 192 -12.22 -20.52 -3.10
CA GLU A 192 -13.19 -20.04 -4.08
C GLU A 192 -12.54 -19.00 -5.01
N PRO A 193 -12.54 -19.21 -6.35
CA PRO A 193 -12.18 -18.18 -7.31
C PRO A 193 -12.97 -16.91 -7.06
N SER A 194 -12.27 -15.78 -7.11
CA SER A 194 -12.86 -14.48 -6.83
C SER A 194 -12.83 -13.60 -8.07
N LEU A 195 -13.94 -12.91 -8.32
CA LEU A 195 -14.00 -11.88 -9.33
C LEU A 195 -13.67 -10.52 -8.69
N SER A 196 -12.78 -9.77 -9.32
CA SER A 196 -12.40 -8.42 -8.93
C SER A 196 -12.43 -7.49 -10.14
N GLN A 197 -12.72 -6.22 -9.93
CA GLN A 197 -12.54 -5.19 -10.94
C GLN A 197 -11.53 -4.17 -10.43
N VAL A 198 -10.50 -3.94 -11.23
CA VAL A 198 -9.52 -2.88 -10.98
C VAL A 198 -9.53 -1.98 -12.20
N ARG A 199 -10.07 -0.77 -12.03
CA ARG A 199 -10.21 0.24 -13.09
C ARG A 199 -10.95 -0.36 -14.30
N ASP A 200 -10.26 -0.47 -15.43
CA ASP A 200 -10.82 -0.85 -16.72
C ASP A 200 -10.68 -2.34 -17.02
N ALA A 201 -10.39 -3.16 -16.00
CA ALA A 201 -10.28 -4.61 -16.15
C ALA A 201 -11.06 -5.33 -15.04
N ALA A 202 -12.03 -6.16 -15.45
CA ALA A 202 -12.57 -7.22 -14.62
C ALA A 202 -11.71 -8.47 -14.78
N ARG A 203 -11.37 -9.13 -13.67
CA ARG A 203 -10.48 -10.30 -13.68
C ARG A 203 -10.88 -11.32 -12.63
N TRP A 204 -10.82 -12.59 -13.03
CA TRP A 204 -10.86 -13.73 -12.14
C TRP A 204 -9.49 -13.90 -11.47
N SER A 205 -9.49 -14.13 -10.17
CA SER A 205 -8.31 -14.52 -9.39
C SER A 205 -8.54 -15.95 -8.90
N ILE A 206 -7.67 -16.85 -9.35
CA ILE A 206 -7.78 -18.29 -9.12
C ILE A 206 -6.49 -18.75 -8.45
N GLU A 207 -6.62 -19.30 -7.25
CA GLU A 207 -5.51 -19.99 -6.60
C GLU A 207 -5.53 -21.47 -6.99
N LEU A 208 -4.38 -21.96 -7.46
CA LEU A 208 -4.17 -23.35 -7.84
C LEU A 208 -3.07 -23.97 -7.00
N ARG A 209 -3.16 -25.27 -6.77
CA ARG A 209 -2.08 -26.09 -6.23
C ARG A 209 -1.75 -27.18 -7.24
N ASP A 210 -0.51 -27.22 -7.69
CA ASP A 210 -0.05 -28.29 -8.57
C ASP A 210 0.16 -29.62 -7.81
N LYS A 211 0.49 -30.68 -8.56
CA LYS A 211 0.77 -32.00 -7.98
C LYS A 211 1.96 -32.05 -7.03
N VAL A 212 2.91 -31.12 -7.16
CA VAL A 212 4.10 -31.03 -6.31
C VAL A 212 3.79 -30.28 -5.01
N GLY A 213 2.62 -29.62 -4.94
CA GLY A 213 2.16 -28.87 -3.79
C GLY A 213 2.46 -27.38 -3.89
N ASP A 214 3.06 -26.92 -4.99
CA ASP A 214 3.31 -25.52 -5.23
C ASP A 214 2.01 -24.77 -5.45
N ARG A 215 1.91 -23.56 -4.87
CA ARG A 215 0.72 -22.71 -5.00
C ARG A 215 0.95 -21.63 -6.06
N TYR A 216 -0.04 -21.41 -6.89
CA TYR A 216 -0.06 -20.39 -7.93
C TYR A 216 -1.28 -19.51 -7.77
N LEU A 217 -1.10 -18.21 -7.91
CA LEU A 217 -2.18 -17.25 -8.14
C LEU A 217 -2.19 -16.89 -9.62
N VAL A 218 -3.26 -17.27 -10.31
CA VAL A 218 -3.48 -16.95 -11.72
C VAL A 218 -4.57 -15.89 -11.83
N ARG A 219 -4.33 -14.86 -12.64
CA ARG A 219 -5.33 -13.83 -12.96
C ARG A 219 -5.72 -13.94 -14.42
N VAL A 220 -7.02 -14.07 -14.67
CA VAL A 220 -7.60 -14.23 -16.01
C VAL A 220 -8.54 -13.06 -16.28
N ASN A 221 -8.44 -12.45 -17.46
CA ASN A 221 -9.33 -11.39 -17.88
C ASN A 221 -10.76 -11.94 -18.00
N ALA A 222 -11.71 -11.33 -17.29
CA ALA A 222 -13.07 -11.83 -17.19
C ALA A 222 -13.93 -11.56 -18.45
N SER A 223 -13.44 -10.72 -19.37
CA SER A 223 -14.08 -10.46 -20.66
C SER A 223 -13.47 -11.31 -21.77
N THR A 224 -12.15 -11.50 -21.79
CA THR A 224 -11.46 -12.17 -22.91
C THR A 224 -11.00 -13.61 -22.64
N GLY A 225 -10.90 -14.01 -21.37
CA GLY A 225 -10.33 -15.31 -20.97
C GLY A 225 -8.81 -15.36 -21.05
N GLU A 226 -8.17 -14.25 -21.41
CA GLU A 226 -6.72 -14.15 -21.50
C GLU A 226 -6.06 -14.18 -20.11
N VAL A 227 -4.98 -14.95 -19.97
CA VAL A 227 -4.22 -15.02 -18.73
C VAL A 227 -3.37 -13.76 -18.60
N MET A 228 -3.72 -12.91 -17.63
CA MET A 228 -3.04 -11.64 -17.37
C MET A 228 -1.75 -11.82 -16.57
N SER A 229 -1.73 -12.78 -15.63
CA SER A 229 -0.56 -13.05 -14.81
C SER A 229 -0.62 -14.43 -14.17
N VAL A 230 0.55 -15.06 -14.03
CA VAL A 230 0.76 -16.26 -13.22
C VAL A 230 1.83 -15.93 -12.18
N SER A 231 1.53 -16.14 -10.90
CA SER A 231 2.47 -15.87 -9.81
C SER A 231 2.57 -17.08 -8.90
N LYS A 232 3.78 -17.60 -8.70
CA LYS A 232 4.04 -18.67 -7.73
C LYS A 232 4.07 -18.06 -6.32
N ALA A 233 3.24 -18.55 -5.41
CA ALA A 233 3.29 -18.16 -4.01
C ALA A 233 4.46 -18.87 -3.33
N SER A 234 5.56 -18.15 -3.13
CA SER A 234 6.68 -18.65 -2.31
C SER A 234 6.21 -18.71 -0.85
N LEU A 235 6.03 -19.92 -0.31
CA LEU A 235 5.95 -20.08 1.14
C LEU A 235 7.29 -19.66 1.76
N PRO A 236 7.30 -19.08 2.98
CA PRO A 236 8.51 -19.05 3.78
C PRO A 236 8.93 -20.50 4.00
N GLN A 237 10.10 -20.90 3.46
CA GLN A 237 10.72 -22.14 3.90
C GLN A 237 10.99 -21.99 5.39
N GLU A 238 10.41 -22.88 6.22
CA GLU A 238 11.02 -23.18 7.52
C GLU A 238 12.50 -23.45 7.26
N PRO A 239 13.43 -22.84 8.01
CA PRO A 239 14.85 -23.10 7.81
C PRO A 239 15.10 -24.57 8.15
N THR A 240 15.16 -25.41 7.11
CA THR A 240 15.74 -26.73 7.20
C THR A 240 17.16 -26.55 7.69
N GLY A 241 17.43 -27.06 8.88
CA GLY A 241 18.70 -26.95 9.56
C GLY A 241 19.85 -27.26 8.61
N SER A 242 20.60 -26.22 8.25
CA SER A 242 21.84 -26.37 7.51
C SER A 242 22.92 -26.82 8.48
N ALA A 243 23.11 -28.14 8.55
CA ALA A 243 24.33 -28.71 9.09
C ALA A 243 25.52 -28.16 8.31
N SER A 244 26.37 -27.38 8.98
CA SER A 244 27.62 -26.88 8.41
C SER A 244 28.55 -28.04 8.00
N PRO A 245 29.16 -28.01 6.81
CA PRO A 245 30.39 -28.76 6.57
C PRO A 245 31.61 -27.98 7.11
N PRO A 246 32.67 -28.67 7.57
CA PRO A 246 33.81 -28.07 8.25
C PRO A 246 34.70 -27.28 7.27
N SER A 247 35.14 -26.10 7.70
CA SER A 247 36.11 -25.28 6.97
C SER A 247 37.52 -25.88 7.01
N PRO A 248 38.28 -25.88 5.90
CA PRO A 248 39.73 -26.08 5.93
C PRO A 248 40.48 -24.78 6.27
N PRO A 249 41.71 -24.84 6.84
CA PRO A 249 42.45 -23.67 7.29
C PRO A 249 43.45 -23.13 6.23
N VAL A 250 43.99 -21.91 6.51
CA VAL A 250 45.20 -21.26 5.92
C VAL A 250 44.89 -20.42 4.64
N ALA A 251 45.38 -19.20 4.37
CA ALA A 251 46.51 -18.39 4.83
C ALA A 251 46.25 -16.87 4.63
N ALA A 252 47.11 -16.06 5.25
CA ALA A 252 47.15 -14.59 5.22
C ALA A 252 47.49 -13.96 3.85
N ALA A 253 46.87 -12.81 3.55
CA ALA A 253 47.42 -11.75 2.69
C ALA A 253 46.79 -10.37 3.01
N GLU A 254 47.65 -9.46 3.48
CA GLU A 254 47.72 -7.98 3.47
C GLU A 254 46.48 -7.03 3.55
N PRO A 255 46.61 -5.87 4.24
CA PRO A 255 45.53 -4.89 4.42
C PRO A 255 45.44 -3.91 3.25
N ALA A 256 44.28 -3.85 2.59
CA ALA A 256 43.93 -2.73 1.70
C ALA A 256 43.37 -1.57 2.54
N THR A 257 44.19 -0.53 2.68
CA THR A 257 43.87 0.79 3.24
C THR A 257 42.59 1.35 2.62
N THR A 258 41.52 1.43 3.40
CA THR A 258 40.31 2.18 3.06
C THR A 258 40.26 3.44 3.91
N SER A 259 40.45 4.59 3.26
CA SER A 259 40.39 5.90 3.88
C SER A 259 39.00 6.13 4.49
N PRO A 260 38.90 6.55 5.76
CA PRO A 260 37.61 6.75 6.40
C PRO A 260 36.86 7.98 5.85
N PRO A 261 35.51 7.95 5.83
CA PRO A 261 34.66 8.87 5.06
C PRO A 261 34.68 10.34 5.52
N TRP A 262 35.34 10.68 6.62
CA TRP A 262 35.41 12.04 7.15
C TRP A 262 36.30 13.00 6.33
N ALA A 263 37.21 12.47 5.50
CA ALA A 263 38.04 13.31 4.62
C ALA A 263 37.22 14.01 3.51
N LEU A 264 36.10 13.41 3.08
CA LEU A 264 35.20 13.99 2.07
C LEU A 264 34.30 15.10 2.63
N TYR A 265 33.83 14.96 3.88
CA TYR A 265 32.99 15.97 4.52
C TYR A 265 33.76 17.27 4.80
N GLY A 266 35.04 17.20 5.16
CA GLY A 266 35.88 18.38 5.39
C GLY A 266 36.11 19.22 4.13
N GLY A 267 36.28 18.57 2.97
CA GLY A 267 36.47 19.27 1.69
C GLY A 267 35.25 20.04 1.22
N ILE A 268 34.05 19.49 1.43
CA ILE A 268 32.79 20.11 1.01
C ILE A 268 32.48 21.35 1.85
N VAL A 269 32.69 21.29 3.18
CA VAL A 269 32.48 22.45 4.08
C VAL A 269 33.44 23.60 3.74
N LEU A 270 34.69 23.29 3.41
CA LEU A 270 35.67 24.30 3.00
C LEU A 270 35.28 25.00 1.69
N LEU A 271 34.77 24.25 0.71
CA LEU A 271 34.29 24.81 -0.56
C LEU A 271 33.06 25.71 -0.37
N CYS A 272 32.12 25.33 0.51
CA CYS A 272 30.96 26.16 0.84
C CYS A 272 31.37 27.47 1.53
N ALA A 273 32.34 27.43 2.45
CA ALA A 273 32.84 28.62 3.12
C ALA A 273 33.54 29.59 2.15
N ILE A 274 34.33 29.08 1.20
CA ILE A 274 34.99 29.89 0.17
C ILE A 274 33.95 30.54 -0.76
N ALA A 275 32.96 29.79 -1.23
CA ALA A 275 31.89 30.32 -2.08
C ALA A 275 31.08 31.41 -1.37
N PHE A 276 30.78 31.23 -0.07
CA PHE A 276 30.06 32.23 0.73
C PHE A 276 30.91 33.48 0.97
N GLY A 277 32.21 33.33 1.21
CA GLY A 277 33.15 34.45 1.33
C GLY A 277 33.23 35.29 0.05
N LEU A 278 33.30 34.65 -1.11
CA LEU A 278 33.31 35.33 -2.42
C LEU A 278 31.98 36.05 -2.72
N PHE A 279 30.85 35.45 -2.34
CA PHE A 279 29.53 36.07 -2.48
C PHE A 279 29.42 37.35 -1.63
N LEU A 280 29.87 37.31 -0.38
CA LEU A 280 29.86 38.48 0.51
C LEU A 280 30.83 39.57 0.02
N LEU A 281 31.99 39.20 -0.52
CA LEU A 281 32.94 40.16 -1.08
C LEU A 281 32.36 40.88 -2.30
N ARG A 282 31.67 40.14 -3.19
CA ARG A 282 31.04 40.69 -4.40
C ARG A 282 29.86 41.61 -4.07
N ARG A 283 29.11 41.33 -3.01
CA ARG A 283 28.02 42.19 -2.52
C ARG A 283 28.52 43.51 -1.92
N ARG A 284 29.79 43.59 -1.50
CA ARG A 284 30.37 44.79 -0.88
C ARG A 284 31.07 45.72 -1.87
N LEU A 285 31.35 45.23 -3.08
CA LEU A 285 32.05 45.96 -4.16
C LEU A 285 31.09 46.46 -5.26
N ASN A 286 29.82 46.06 -5.21
CA ASN A 286 28.71 46.65 -5.97
C ASN A 286 27.86 47.53 -5.04
#